data_AF-A0A7J8TPN9-F1
#
_entry.id   AF-A0A7J8TPN9-F1
#
_cell.length_a   1.000
_cell.length_b   1.000
_cell.length_c   1.000
_cell.angle_alpha   90.00
_cell.angle_beta   90.00
_cell.angle_gamma   90.00
#
_symmetry.space_group_name_H-M   'P 1'
#
loop_
_entity.id
_entity.type
_entity.pdbx_description
1 polymer ?
#
loop_
_entity_poly.entity_id
_entity_poly.type
_entity_poly.pdbx_seq_one_letter_code
_entity_poly.pdbx_strand_id
1 'polypeptide(L)'
;MEKIKLVEWGEKLKTSGAQISKMFSGKMKEILQGPTPESKMVDQATFETLEEANWGMNMRICSMINSEELNGTEIVRAIKSKISGKNVASRRLSLELLEACTMNCAKVASKVVSEKVLEEMVKMIENPVTNHGDRKSALQLIRAWGQSEDLAYLPVFRQTYLNLEESSHQPVDNGNSPHLHHTLESYIGEPLAPSENYPINGTGLHGSDFACNYGRLSLEHKKELFKVTRNSLEVLSSMLSKETQPKPTKDKLTESMLEMCKQSQLVILMIIESTTDNDGILFEALNLNDELQQVISKFEELEAGSKSRTQPKGNSRTKTSTSPSINNERKMSASANDAESC
;
A
#
# COMPACT_ATOMS: atom_id res chain seq x y z
N MET A 1 -9.63 64.48 43.16
CA MET A 1 -9.88 63.57 42.02
C MET A 1 -8.62 62.87 41.47
N GLU A 2 -7.41 63.17 41.95
CA GLU A 2 -6.17 62.62 41.36
C GLU A 2 -5.64 61.34 42.05
N LYS A 3 -5.95 61.11 43.33
CA LYS A 3 -5.50 59.91 44.07
C LYS A 3 -6.16 58.61 43.59
N ILE A 4 -7.39 58.69 43.08
CA ILE A 4 -8.15 57.51 42.62
C ILE A 4 -7.57 56.98 41.30
N LYS A 5 -7.11 57.87 40.41
CA LYS A 5 -6.49 57.49 39.13
C LYS A 5 -5.16 56.75 39.32
N LEU A 6 -4.38 57.09 40.35
CA LEU A 6 -3.09 56.45 40.62
C LEU A 6 -3.23 55.02 41.14
N VAL A 7 -4.28 54.75 41.95
CA VAL A 7 -4.59 53.41 42.45
C VAL A 7 -5.09 52.51 41.32
N GLU A 8 -5.96 53.04 40.44
CA GLU A 8 -6.48 52.30 39.28
C GLU A 8 -5.38 51.95 38.25
N TRP A 9 -4.40 52.84 38.06
CA TRP A 9 -3.22 52.57 37.23
C TRP A 9 -2.28 51.53 37.87
N GLY A 10 -2.11 51.59 39.20
CA GLY A 10 -1.34 50.62 39.97
C GLY A 10 -1.93 49.20 39.93
N GLU A 11 -3.26 49.07 40.01
CA GLU A 11 -3.96 47.78 39.90
C GLU A 11 -3.95 47.21 38.48
N LYS A 12 -4.04 48.07 37.45
CA LYS A 12 -3.86 47.66 36.03
C LYS A 12 -2.45 47.17 35.73
N LEU A 13 -1.41 47.77 36.33
CA LEU A 13 -0.03 47.30 36.16
C LEU A 13 0.21 45.95 36.86
N LYS A 14 -0.43 45.71 38.02
CA LYS A 14 -0.30 44.46 38.77
C LYS A 14 -1.00 43.27 38.09
N THR A 15 -2.16 43.52 37.47
CA THR A 15 -2.88 42.53 36.66
C THR A 15 -2.16 42.23 35.34
N SER A 16 -1.58 43.25 34.70
CA SER A 16 -0.72 43.08 33.52
C SER A 16 0.53 42.25 33.83
N GLY A 17 1.22 42.51 34.95
CA GLY A 17 2.39 41.74 35.38
C GLY A 17 2.10 40.25 35.62
N ALA A 18 0.98 39.93 36.26
CA ALA A 18 0.57 38.54 36.50
C ALA A 18 0.14 37.82 35.21
N GLN A 19 -0.48 38.54 34.27
CA GLN A 19 -0.91 38.00 32.98
C GLN A 19 0.27 37.77 32.04
N ILE A 20 1.24 38.69 32.03
CA ILE A 20 2.50 38.54 31.29
C ILE A 20 3.34 37.41 31.90
N SER A 21 3.45 37.31 33.23
CA SER A 21 4.16 36.19 33.89
C SER A 21 3.52 34.82 33.56
N LYS A 22 2.19 34.76 33.45
CA LYS A 22 1.46 33.53 33.03
C LYS A 22 1.64 33.21 31.55
N MET A 23 1.72 34.21 30.66
CA MET A 23 2.00 33.99 29.23
C MET A 23 3.45 33.54 28.96
N PHE A 24 4.39 33.90 29.82
CA PHE A 24 5.80 33.51 29.70
C PHE A 24 6.12 32.13 30.30
N SER A 25 5.20 31.52 31.07
CA SER A 25 5.49 30.32 31.86
C SER A 25 5.52 29.00 31.09
N GLY A 26 4.90 28.92 29.91
CA GLY A 26 4.80 27.67 29.13
C GLY A 26 5.59 27.72 27.83
N LYS A 27 5.12 28.55 26.89
CA LYS A 27 5.67 28.60 25.52
C LYS A 27 7.08 29.18 25.41
N MET A 28 7.44 30.19 26.21
CA MET A 28 8.77 30.80 26.12
C MET A 28 9.84 30.00 26.88
N LYS A 29 9.43 29.26 27.91
CA LYS A 29 10.32 28.31 28.61
C LYS A 29 10.78 27.20 27.65
N GLU A 30 9.91 26.72 26.77
CA GLU A 30 10.21 25.74 25.73
C GLU A 30 11.14 26.28 24.63
N ILE A 31 11.08 27.59 24.32
CA ILE A 31 11.92 28.23 23.29
C ILE A 31 13.35 28.51 23.78
N LEU A 32 13.54 28.72 25.09
CA LEU A 32 14.86 28.99 25.69
C LEU A 32 15.58 27.73 26.20
N GLN A 33 14.86 26.62 26.33
CA GLN A 33 15.39 25.36 26.82
C GLN A 33 15.92 24.58 25.62
N GLY A 34 17.24 24.40 25.54
CA GLY A 34 17.88 23.63 24.47
C GLY A 34 17.28 22.21 24.33
N PRO A 35 17.51 21.52 23.20
CA PRO A 35 16.83 20.26 22.89
C PRO A 35 16.98 19.25 24.03
N THR A 36 15.84 18.77 24.52
CA THR A 36 15.77 17.78 25.61
C THR A 36 16.50 16.50 25.21
N PRO A 37 17.01 15.71 26.17
CA PRO A 37 17.61 14.42 25.85
C PRO A 37 16.63 13.51 25.09
N GLU A 38 15.34 13.57 25.41
CA GLU A 38 14.27 12.89 24.70
C GLU A 38 14.15 13.35 23.24
N SER A 39 14.13 14.66 23.01
CA SER A 39 14.07 15.22 21.64
C SER A 39 15.26 14.75 20.81
N LYS A 40 16.47 14.75 21.38
CA LYS A 40 17.68 14.31 20.66
C LYS A 40 17.63 12.82 20.29
N MET A 41 17.12 11.98 21.19
CA MET A 41 16.94 10.55 20.93
C MET A 41 15.92 10.33 19.81
N VAL A 42 14.81 11.07 19.81
CA VAL A 42 13.82 11.04 18.73
C VAL A 42 14.41 11.56 17.42
N ASP A 43 15.17 12.65 17.45
CA ASP A 43 15.85 13.21 16.27
C ASP A 43 16.81 12.19 15.64
N GLN A 44 17.55 11.43 16.45
CA GLN A 44 18.46 10.40 15.97
C GLN A 44 17.72 9.17 15.43
N ALA A 45 16.64 8.74 16.08
CA ALA A 45 15.83 7.62 15.62
C ALA A 45 15.05 7.92 14.33
N THR A 46 14.76 9.19 14.09
CA THR A 46 13.89 9.67 12.99
C THR A 46 14.65 10.60 12.04
N PHE A 47 15.97 10.41 11.96
CA PHE A 47 16.84 11.26 11.16
C PHE A 47 16.50 11.15 9.67
N GLU A 48 16.48 12.27 8.96
CA GLU A 48 15.90 12.37 7.62
C GLU A 48 16.65 11.58 6.54
N THR A 49 17.91 11.23 6.78
CA THR A 49 18.72 10.43 5.86
C THR A 49 18.59 8.92 6.10
N LEU A 50 17.79 8.50 7.08
CA LEU A 50 17.53 7.07 7.33
C LEU A 50 16.50 6.56 6.31
N GLU A 51 16.89 5.54 5.55
CA GLU A 51 15.99 4.87 4.62
C GLU A 51 14.99 3.97 5.35
N GLU A 52 15.37 3.40 6.49
CA GLU A 52 14.56 2.46 7.27
C GLU A 52 14.62 2.78 8.78
N ALA A 53 13.65 2.24 9.54
CA ALA A 53 13.65 2.40 10.98
C ALA A 53 14.89 1.75 11.61
N ASN A 54 15.58 2.53 12.46
CA ASN A 54 16.62 2.00 13.32
C ASN A 54 15.97 1.26 14.50
N TRP A 55 15.59 0.00 14.29
CA TRP A 55 14.94 -0.82 15.32
C TRP A 55 15.77 -0.96 16.59
N GLY A 56 17.10 -0.99 16.48
CA GLY A 56 17.99 -0.98 17.64
C GLY A 56 17.80 0.28 18.50
N MET A 57 17.72 1.46 17.87
CA MET A 57 17.43 2.71 18.57
C MET A 57 15.99 2.74 19.11
N ASN A 58 15.01 2.31 18.33
CA ASN A 58 13.61 2.31 18.75
C ASN A 58 13.40 1.42 19.99
N MET A 59 14.00 0.23 20.01
CA MET A 59 13.93 -0.68 21.16
C MET A 59 14.70 -0.14 22.36
N ARG A 60 15.84 0.54 22.12
CA ARG A 60 16.55 1.25 23.19
C ARG A 60 15.68 2.34 23.82
N ILE A 61 15.00 3.16 23.00
CA ILE A 61 14.06 4.18 23.49
C ILE A 61 12.95 3.53 24.32
N CYS A 62 12.34 2.45 23.82
CA CYS A 62 11.29 1.72 24.56
C CYS A 62 11.82 1.21 25.92
N SER A 63 13.00 0.62 25.94
CA SER A 63 13.65 0.15 27.17
C SER A 63 13.87 1.29 28.16
N MET A 64 14.37 2.44 27.70
CA MET A 64 14.65 3.60 28.55
C MET A 64 13.36 4.29 29.06
N ILE A 65 12.27 4.23 28.29
CA ILE A 65 10.95 4.68 28.77
C ILE A 65 10.45 3.75 29.88
N ASN A 66 10.61 2.43 29.70
CA ASN A 66 10.16 1.43 30.68
C ASN A 66 11.00 1.43 31.96
N SER A 67 12.29 1.77 31.89
CA SER A 67 13.16 1.99 33.07
C SER A 67 13.01 3.39 33.69
N GLU A 68 12.13 4.23 33.14
CA GLU A 68 11.88 5.61 33.58
C GLU A 68 13.12 6.54 33.47
N GLU A 69 14.12 6.15 32.66
CA GLU A 69 15.29 6.98 32.32
C GLU A 69 14.93 8.12 31.36
N LEU A 70 13.96 7.89 30.46
CA LEU A 70 13.41 8.92 29.58
C LEU A 70 11.98 9.25 29.97
N ASN A 71 11.65 10.54 29.94
CA ASN A 71 10.28 10.96 30.14
C ASN A 71 9.43 10.60 28.91
N GLY A 72 8.59 9.56 29.06
CA GLY A 72 7.73 9.11 27.96
C GLY A 72 6.79 10.19 27.42
N THR A 73 6.40 11.19 28.22
CA THR A 73 5.56 12.29 27.75
C THR A 73 6.35 13.19 26.79
N GLU A 74 7.62 13.42 27.10
CA GLU A 74 8.51 14.23 26.27
C GLU A 74 8.90 13.52 24.98
N ILE A 75 9.08 12.19 25.03
CA ILE A 75 9.23 11.37 23.83
C ILE A 75 7.99 11.49 22.93
N VAL A 76 6.79 11.31 23.48
CA VAL A 76 5.55 11.41 22.70
C VAL A 76 5.37 12.82 22.12
N ARG A 77 5.71 13.87 22.86
CA ARG A 77 5.65 15.25 22.35
C ARG A 77 6.65 15.49 21.21
N ALA A 78 7.87 14.99 21.34
CA ALA A 78 8.88 15.07 20.28
C ALA A 78 8.42 14.31 19.02
N ILE A 79 7.90 13.09 19.18
CA ILE A 79 7.32 12.30 18.08
C ILE A 79 6.16 13.06 17.40
N LYS A 80 5.25 13.63 18.19
CA LYS A 80 4.14 14.46 17.68
C LYS A 80 4.65 15.62 16.82
N SER A 81 5.69 16.32 17.28
CA SER A 81 6.30 17.42 16.54
C SER A 81 6.83 16.99 15.17
N LYS A 82 7.44 15.80 15.09
CA LYS A 82 7.88 15.21 13.82
C LYS A 82 6.73 14.81 12.91
N ILE A 83 5.66 14.24 13.48
CA ILE A 83 4.42 13.87 12.77
C ILE A 83 3.79 15.10 12.10
N SER A 84 3.73 16.23 12.80
CA SER A 84 3.24 17.51 12.25
C SER A 84 4.25 18.24 11.36
N GLY A 85 5.47 17.69 11.20
CA GLY A 85 6.57 18.27 10.45
C GLY A 85 6.41 18.15 8.93
N LYS A 86 7.28 18.86 8.20
CA LYS A 86 7.31 18.86 6.72
C LYS A 86 8.16 17.74 6.12
N ASN A 87 9.12 17.21 6.88
CA ASN A 87 10.03 16.18 6.38
C ASN A 87 9.32 14.82 6.34
N VAL A 88 9.15 14.27 5.14
CA VAL A 88 8.40 13.02 4.90
C VAL A 88 9.11 11.82 5.53
N ALA A 89 10.43 11.69 5.35
CA ALA A 89 11.20 10.58 5.92
C ALA A 89 11.14 10.58 7.45
N SER A 90 11.39 11.73 8.07
CA SER A 90 11.33 11.90 9.52
C SER A 90 9.93 11.63 10.07
N ARG A 91 8.88 12.09 9.38
CA ARG A 91 7.48 11.82 9.74
C ARG A 91 7.15 10.32 9.68
N ARG A 92 7.52 9.64 8.59
CA ARG A 92 7.32 8.18 8.44
C ARG A 92 8.01 7.41 9.58
N LEU A 93 9.30 7.67 9.80
CA LEU A 93 10.07 7.03 10.87
C LEU A 93 9.50 7.33 12.26
N SER A 94 8.90 8.51 12.43
CA SER A 94 8.23 8.88 13.69
C SER A 94 6.93 8.10 13.92
N LEU A 95 6.18 7.77 12.86
CA LEU A 95 5.02 6.87 12.96
C LEU A 95 5.45 5.45 13.36
N GLU A 96 6.55 4.94 12.79
CA GLU A 96 7.12 3.63 13.16
C GLU A 96 7.66 3.60 14.60
N LEU A 97 8.33 4.67 15.04
CA LEU A 97 8.75 4.81 16.43
C LEU A 97 7.55 4.90 17.39
N LEU A 98 6.49 5.61 17.01
CA LEU A 98 5.27 5.71 17.80
C LEU A 98 4.61 4.34 17.98
N GLU A 99 4.49 3.57 16.90
CA GLU A 99 4.01 2.19 16.92
C GLU A 99 4.81 1.36 17.92
N ALA A 100 6.13 1.33 17.76
CA ALA A 100 7.04 0.60 18.64
C ALA A 100 6.84 0.98 20.11
N CYS A 101 6.77 2.28 20.42
CA CYS A 101 6.57 2.76 21.79
C CYS A 101 5.21 2.33 22.35
N THR A 102 4.13 2.39 21.56
CA THR A 102 2.79 1.99 22.02
C THR A 102 2.65 0.48 22.24
N MET A 103 3.36 -0.33 21.46
CA MET A 103 3.35 -1.80 21.61
C MET A 103 4.22 -2.30 22.76
N ASN A 104 5.30 -1.60 23.07
CA ASN A 104 6.32 -2.08 24.03
C ASN A 104 6.29 -1.35 25.39
N CYS A 105 5.57 -0.23 25.49
CA CYS A 105 5.56 0.59 26.71
C CYS A 105 4.12 0.80 27.20
N ALA A 106 3.73 0.07 28.26
CA ALA A 106 2.36 0.08 28.79
C ALA A 106 1.81 1.49 29.10
N LYS A 107 2.68 2.41 29.55
CA LYS A 107 2.29 3.78 29.91
C LYS A 107 2.30 4.76 28.71
N VAL A 108 2.66 4.35 27.49
CA VAL A 108 2.78 5.27 26.34
C VAL A 108 1.42 5.56 25.71
N ALA A 109 0.52 4.57 25.61
CA ALA A 109 -0.80 4.78 25.02
C ALA A 109 -1.60 5.90 25.70
N SER A 110 -1.57 5.99 27.03
CA SER A 110 -2.23 7.10 27.77
C SER A 110 -1.60 8.46 27.47
N LYS A 111 -0.29 8.49 27.16
CA LYS A 111 0.45 9.72 26.82
C LYS A 111 0.14 10.18 25.40
N VAL A 112 -0.05 9.26 24.47
CA VAL A 112 -0.54 9.54 23.10
C VAL A 112 -1.87 10.28 23.17
N VAL A 113 -2.77 9.86 24.05
CA VAL A 113 -4.05 10.54 24.31
C VAL A 113 -3.83 11.91 24.94
N SER A 114 -3.05 12.01 26.03
CA SER A 114 -2.87 13.28 26.76
C SER A 114 -2.17 14.36 25.93
N GLU A 115 -1.22 13.97 25.08
CA GLU A 115 -0.49 14.89 24.19
C GLU A 115 -1.26 15.19 22.89
N LYS A 116 -2.49 14.68 22.73
CA LYS A 116 -3.35 14.94 21.57
C LYS A 116 -2.70 14.52 20.24
N VAL A 117 -2.00 13.39 20.24
CA VAL A 117 -1.35 12.87 19.02
C VAL A 117 -2.40 12.42 18.00
N LEU A 118 -3.51 11.84 18.47
CA LEU A 118 -4.64 11.45 17.61
C LEU A 118 -5.19 12.61 16.78
N GLU A 119 -5.26 13.83 17.34
CA GLU A 119 -5.74 15.02 16.63
C GLU A 119 -4.84 15.36 15.43
N GLU A 120 -3.51 15.28 15.60
CA GLU A 120 -2.56 15.52 14.52
C GLU A 120 -2.58 14.41 13.46
N MET A 121 -2.76 13.15 13.89
CA MET A 121 -2.88 12.02 12.97
C MET A 121 -4.17 12.09 12.14
N VAL A 122 -5.31 12.44 12.74
CA VAL A 122 -6.57 12.66 12.02
C VAL A 122 -6.41 13.78 11.00
N LYS A 123 -5.86 14.94 11.41
CA LYS A 123 -5.56 16.06 10.50
C LYS A 123 -4.64 15.65 9.35
N MET A 124 -3.66 14.79 9.61
CA MET A 124 -2.76 14.25 8.61
C MET A 124 -3.51 13.37 7.60
N ILE A 125 -4.39 12.48 8.07
CA ILE A 125 -5.21 11.57 7.26
C ILE A 125 -6.17 12.35 6.35
N GLU A 126 -6.78 13.42 6.88
CA GLU A 126 -7.73 14.28 6.16
C GLU A 126 -7.05 15.21 5.16
N ASN A 127 -5.75 15.50 5.32
CA ASN A 127 -5.03 16.37 4.41
C ASN A 127 -4.65 15.64 3.10
N PRO A 128 -5.25 16.00 1.95
CA PRO A 128 -5.01 15.31 0.69
C PRO A 128 -3.59 15.50 0.14
N VAL A 129 -2.85 16.52 0.62
CA VAL A 129 -1.46 16.81 0.19
C VAL A 129 -0.44 15.95 0.94
N THR A 130 -0.83 15.35 2.06
CA THR A 130 0.05 14.43 2.79
C THR A 130 0.32 13.19 1.94
N ASN A 131 1.57 12.69 1.99
CA ASN A 131 1.96 11.44 1.34
C ASN A 131 0.99 10.31 1.69
N HIS A 132 0.56 9.55 0.67
CA HIS A 132 -0.42 8.48 0.80
C HIS A 132 0.02 7.39 1.79
N GLY A 133 1.32 7.04 1.81
CA GLY A 133 1.90 6.08 2.75
C GLY A 133 1.73 6.54 4.20
N ASP A 134 2.07 7.80 4.49
CA ASP A 134 1.92 8.36 5.84
C ASP A 134 0.45 8.35 6.31
N ARG A 135 -0.49 8.74 5.43
CA ARG A 135 -1.94 8.71 5.70
C ARG A 135 -2.42 7.29 6.00
N LYS A 136 -2.00 6.31 5.19
CA LYS A 136 -2.33 4.90 5.35
C LYS A 136 -1.78 4.35 6.66
N SER A 137 -0.52 4.62 6.98
CA SER A 137 0.11 4.17 8.23
C SER A 137 -0.57 4.77 9.46
N ALA A 138 -0.89 6.07 9.44
CA ALA A 138 -1.61 6.72 10.52
C ALA A 138 -3.01 6.11 10.74
N LEU A 139 -3.76 5.85 9.66
CA LEU A 139 -5.07 5.20 9.73
C LEU A 139 -4.96 3.78 10.29
N GLN A 140 -3.95 3.01 9.88
CA GLN A 140 -3.72 1.66 10.38
C GLN A 140 -3.41 1.63 11.87
N LEU A 141 -2.58 2.56 12.36
CA LEU A 141 -2.31 2.69 13.80
C LEU A 141 -3.58 3.03 14.59
N ILE A 142 -4.38 3.99 14.13
CA ILE A 142 -5.63 4.35 14.79
C ILE A 142 -6.60 3.17 14.80
N ARG A 143 -6.71 2.43 13.70
CA ARG A 143 -7.52 1.20 13.63
C ARG A 143 -7.02 0.15 14.63
N ALA A 144 -5.73 -0.12 14.65
CA ALA A 144 -5.13 -1.09 15.56
C ALA A 144 -5.40 -0.72 17.03
N TRP A 145 -5.22 0.55 17.41
CA TRP A 145 -5.52 1.00 18.78
C TRP A 145 -7.01 0.99 19.09
N GLY A 146 -7.88 1.35 18.14
CA GLY A 146 -9.33 1.36 18.34
C GLY A 146 -9.96 -0.02 18.44
N GLN A 147 -9.32 -1.04 17.85
CA GLN A 147 -9.76 -2.44 17.89
C GLN A 147 -9.08 -3.26 18.99
N SER A 148 -7.98 -2.77 19.58
CA SER A 148 -7.25 -3.46 20.63
C SER A 148 -8.08 -3.60 21.92
N GLU A 149 -8.10 -4.82 22.47
CA GLU A 149 -8.69 -5.10 23.78
C GLU A 149 -7.83 -4.52 24.91
N ASP A 150 -6.50 -4.59 24.78
CA ASP A 150 -5.55 -4.07 25.76
C ASP A 150 -5.68 -2.55 25.96
N LEU A 151 -6.11 -1.82 24.92
CA LEU A 151 -6.31 -0.37 24.96
C LEU A 151 -7.77 0.04 25.17
N ALA A 152 -8.68 -0.89 25.46
CA ALA A 152 -10.10 -0.59 25.64
C ALA A 152 -10.39 0.37 26.81
N TYR A 153 -9.47 0.48 27.77
CA TYR A 153 -9.54 1.45 28.88
C TYR A 153 -9.34 2.91 28.42
N LEU A 154 -8.90 3.14 27.18
CA LEU A 154 -8.76 4.45 26.53
C LEU A 154 -9.78 4.57 25.40
N PRO A 155 -11.07 4.86 25.72
CA PRO A 155 -12.16 4.83 24.73
C PRO A 155 -11.98 5.82 23.58
N VAL A 156 -11.13 6.84 23.76
CA VAL A 156 -10.79 7.82 22.73
C VAL A 156 -10.25 7.13 21.47
N PHE A 157 -9.43 6.08 21.59
CA PHE A 157 -8.91 5.36 20.42
C PHE A 157 -10.04 4.75 19.58
N ARG A 158 -10.98 4.06 20.24
CA ARG A 158 -12.15 3.45 19.59
C ARG A 158 -13.04 4.51 18.95
N GLN A 159 -13.31 5.61 19.66
CA GLN A 159 -14.13 6.69 19.13
C GLN A 159 -13.51 7.34 17.90
N THR A 160 -12.20 7.63 17.94
CA THR A 160 -11.50 8.21 16.79
C THR A 160 -11.52 7.28 15.59
N TYR A 161 -11.30 5.97 15.81
CA TYR A 161 -11.38 4.97 14.74
C TYR A 161 -12.76 4.94 14.07
N LEU A 162 -13.84 4.83 14.86
CA LEU A 162 -15.21 4.77 14.33
C LEU A 162 -15.59 6.03 13.55
N ASN A 163 -15.19 7.21 14.01
CA ASN A 163 -15.46 8.46 13.31
C ASN A 163 -14.78 8.52 11.93
N LEU A 164 -13.53 8.01 11.82
CA LEU A 164 -12.82 7.93 10.55
C LEU A 164 -13.45 6.89 9.62
N GLU A 165 -13.94 5.79 10.16
CA GLU A 165 -14.64 4.75 9.40
C GLU A 165 -15.97 5.29 8.85
N GLU A 166 -16.79 5.96 9.66
CA GLU A 166 -18.02 6.61 9.21
C GLU A 166 -17.77 7.64 8.10
N SER A 167 -16.73 8.46 8.25
CA SER A 167 -16.32 9.46 7.24
C SER A 167 -15.83 8.82 5.93
N SER A 168 -15.32 7.58 5.98
CA SER A 168 -14.86 6.84 4.80
C SER A 168 -16.00 6.17 4.03
N HIS A 169 -17.18 6.02 4.64
CA HIS A 169 -18.33 5.31 4.09
C HIS A 169 -19.49 6.23 3.68
N GLN A 170 -19.34 7.56 3.75
CA GLN A 170 -20.39 8.46 3.27
C GLN A 170 -20.44 8.47 1.73
N PRO A 171 -21.59 8.06 1.12
CA PRO A 171 -21.86 8.35 -0.28
C PRO A 171 -22.09 9.86 -0.37
N VAL A 172 -21.28 10.53 -1.19
CA VAL A 172 -21.54 11.92 -1.59
C VAL A 172 -22.85 11.95 -2.40
N ASP A 173 -23.95 12.25 -1.72
CA ASP A 173 -25.22 12.68 -2.30
C ASP A 173 -25.63 14.05 -1.75
N ASN A 174 -26.22 14.85 -2.63
CA ASN A 174 -26.62 16.26 -2.56
C ASN A 174 -25.48 17.31 -2.57
N GLY A 175 -25.35 18.21 -3.55
CA GLY A 175 -26.29 18.66 -4.56
C GLY A 175 -26.29 20.19 -4.61
N ASN A 176 -25.45 20.78 -5.48
CA ASN A 176 -25.74 21.97 -6.30
C ASN A 176 -24.50 22.51 -7.06
N SER A 177 -24.59 22.40 -8.40
CA SER A 177 -23.90 23.17 -9.47
C SER A 177 -22.48 22.74 -9.93
N PRO A 178 -22.09 22.99 -11.21
CA PRO A 178 -22.45 22.15 -12.37
C PRO A 178 -21.25 21.69 -13.24
N HIS A 179 -21.44 20.58 -13.96
CA HIS A 179 -20.81 20.12 -15.22
C HIS A 179 -19.29 20.26 -15.40
N LEU A 180 -18.53 19.17 -15.61
CA LEU A 180 -18.61 18.37 -16.84
C LEU A 180 -18.43 16.87 -16.60
N HIS A 181 -19.32 16.10 -17.23
CA HIS A 181 -19.25 14.66 -17.43
C HIS A 181 -18.03 14.27 -18.27
N HIS A 182 -17.46 13.09 -18.01
CA HIS A 182 -17.45 11.91 -18.89
C HIS A 182 -16.49 10.87 -18.29
N THR A 183 -16.99 9.83 -17.62
CA THR A 183 -17.42 8.52 -18.17
C THR A 183 -16.27 7.70 -18.76
N LEU A 184 -15.79 6.77 -17.94
CA LEU A 184 -15.51 5.35 -18.17
C LEU A 184 -15.30 4.82 -19.60
N GLU A 185 -14.22 4.02 -19.71
CA GLU A 185 -14.00 2.85 -20.59
C GLU A 185 -13.83 3.02 -22.11
N SER A 186 -12.86 2.25 -22.63
CA SER A 186 -12.69 1.76 -24.01
C SER A 186 -12.11 2.75 -25.03
N TYR A 187 -10.93 2.43 -25.59
CA TYR A 187 -10.72 2.28 -27.04
C TYR A 187 -9.43 1.50 -27.36
N ILE A 188 -9.60 0.46 -28.18
CA ILE A 188 -8.60 -0.37 -28.86
C ILE A 188 -8.24 0.28 -30.22
N GLY A 189 -6.94 0.31 -30.58
CA GLY A 189 -6.36 0.45 -31.94
C GLY A 189 -6.52 1.81 -32.66
N GLU A 190 -5.64 2.35 -33.52
CA GLU A 190 -4.44 1.89 -34.28
C GLU A 190 -3.89 3.15 -35.07
N PRO A 191 -3.01 3.07 -36.10
CA PRO A 191 -1.54 3.19 -36.13
C PRO A 191 -0.96 4.52 -36.70
N LEU A 192 0.30 4.85 -36.37
CA LEU A 192 1.18 5.70 -37.21
C LEU A 192 2.64 5.18 -37.18
N ALA A 193 3.26 5.13 -38.36
CA ALA A 193 4.57 4.53 -38.67
C ALA A 193 5.71 5.60 -38.75
N PRO A 194 6.92 5.28 -39.28
CA PRO A 194 8.08 4.77 -38.54
C PRO A 194 9.30 5.72 -38.60
N SER A 195 10.23 5.59 -37.65
CA SER A 195 11.64 5.90 -37.93
C SER A 195 12.56 5.05 -37.06
N GLU A 196 13.38 4.26 -37.75
CA GLU A 196 14.45 3.41 -37.24
C GLU A 196 15.55 4.21 -36.54
N ASN A 197 16.04 3.70 -35.40
CA ASN A 197 17.43 3.24 -35.18
C ASN A 197 17.63 2.81 -33.71
N TYR A 198 17.93 1.51 -33.51
CA TYR A 198 18.15 0.75 -32.26
C TYR A 198 19.44 1.17 -31.47
N PRO A 199 19.78 0.66 -30.24
CA PRO A 199 19.27 -0.57 -29.58
C PRO A 199 18.86 -0.51 -28.08
N ILE A 200 17.95 -1.42 -27.74
CA ILE A 200 17.70 -2.16 -26.48
C ILE A 200 18.44 -1.67 -25.21
N ASN A 201 17.65 -1.19 -24.24
CA ASN A 201 17.68 -1.61 -22.83
C ASN A 201 16.34 -1.21 -22.17
N GLY A 202 15.63 -2.19 -21.61
CA GLY A 202 14.28 -2.02 -21.07
C GLY A 202 14.25 -1.26 -19.74
N THR A 203 13.59 -0.12 -19.74
CA THR A 203 13.13 0.66 -18.57
C THR A 203 11.63 0.82 -18.78
N GLY A 204 10.72 0.46 -17.89
CA GLY A 204 10.74 0.60 -16.44
C GLY A 204 9.57 1.52 -16.08
N LEU A 205 8.49 0.96 -15.55
CA LEU A 205 7.51 1.72 -14.78
C LEU A 205 6.75 0.78 -13.84
N HIS A 206 6.83 1.12 -12.55
CA HIS A 206 5.96 0.70 -11.45
C HIS A 206 6.25 -0.62 -10.69
N GLY A 207 7.53 -0.92 -10.41
CA GLY A 207 7.92 -2.09 -9.60
C GLY A 207 8.24 -1.83 -8.11
N SER A 208 8.42 -0.58 -7.66
CA SER A 208 9.13 -0.34 -6.38
C SER A 208 8.26 -0.09 -5.14
N ASP A 209 6.97 0.22 -5.29
CA ASP A 209 6.11 0.55 -4.13
C ASP A 209 5.24 -0.63 -3.65
N PHE A 210 5.20 -1.73 -4.42
CA PHE A 210 4.39 -2.91 -4.10
C PHE A 210 5.16 -3.93 -3.25
N ALA A 211 6.48 -4.08 -3.47
CA ALA A 211 7.31 -5.09 -2.83
C ALA A 211 7.46 -4.93 -1.31
N CYS A 212 7.43 -3.69 -0.79
CA CYS A 212 7.80 -3.41 0.59
C CYS A 212 6.69 -3.68 1.63
N ASN A 213 5.44 -3.93 1.22
CA ASN A 213 4.33 -4.12 2.17
C ASN A 213 4.16 -5.58 2.63
N TYR A 214 4.42 -6.56 1.76
CA TYR A 214 4.22 -7.98 2.11
C TYR A 214 5.50 -8.70 2.55
N GLY A 215 6.67 -8.06 2.43
CA GLY A 215 7.92 -8.62 2.95
C GLY A 215 8.03 -8.70 4.47
N ARG A 216 7.13 -8.00 5.19
CA ARG A 216 7.07 -7.98 6.66
C ARG A 216 5.87 -8.75 7.23
N LEU A 217 5.27 -9.67 6.45
CA LEU A 217 4.22 -10.54 6.96
C LEU A 217 4.78 -11.49 8.03
N SER A 218 4.09 -11.57 9.18
CA SER A 218 4.32 -12.61 10.18
C SER A 218 4.25 -14.00 9.54
N LEU A 219 5.02 -14.95 10.08
CA LEU A 219 5.01 -16.35 9.67
C LEU A 219 3.59 -16.93 9.60
N GLU A 220 2.72 -16.57 10.55
CA GLU A 220 1.33 -17.04 10.60
C GLU A 220 0.51 -16.46 9.44
N HIS A 221 0.70 -15.18 9.09
CA HIS A 221 0.02 -14.56 7.96
C HIS A 221 0.50 -15.13 6.62
N LYS A 222 1.80 -15.46 6.48
CA LYS A 222 2.32 -16.14 5.29
C LYS A 222 1.64 -17.51 5.10
N LYS A 223 1.51 -18.28 6.18
CA LYS A 223 0.84 -19.60 6.16
C LYS A 223 -0.65 -19.51 5.83
N GLU A 224 -1.37 -18.55 6.41
CA GLU A 224 -2.79 -18.36 6.10
C GLU A 224 -2.98 -17.97 4.63
N LEU A 225 -2.12 -17.11 4.09
CA LEU A 225 -2.15 -16.79 2.67
C LEU A 225 -1.91 -18.03 1.80
N PHE A 226 -0.91 -18.85 2.12
CA PHE A 226 -0.67 -20.10 1.37
C PHE A 226 -1.89 -21.01 1.38
N LYS A 227 -2.59 -21.10 2.51
CA LYS A 227 -3.82 -21.88 2.63
C LYS A 227 -4.95 -21.31 1.76
N VAL A 228 -5.15 -20.00 1.77
CA VAL A 228 -6.14 -19.32 0.92
C VAL A 228 -5.82 -19.54 -0.56
N THR A 229 -4.56 -19.39 -0.95
CA THR A 229 -4.09 -19.60 -2.32
C THR A 229 -4.24 -21.05 -2.78
N ARG A 230 -3.99 -22.03 -1.92
CA ARG A 230 -4.28 -23.44 -2.23
C ARG A 230 -5.76 -23.69 -2.43
N ASN A 231 -6.61 -23.09 -1.60
CA ASN A 231 -8.06 -23.22 -1.76
C ASN A 231 -8.54 -22.64 -3.10
N SER A 232 -8.05 -21.47 -3.51
CA SER A 232 -8.41 -20.89 -4.81
C SER A 232 -7.90 -21.73 -5.97
N LEU A 233 -6.67 -22.25 -5.88
CA LEU A 233 -6.08 -23.19 -6.85
C LEU A 233 -6.94 -24.44 -7.02
N GLU A 234 -7.34 -25.08 -5.92
CA GLU A 234 -8.16 -26.29 -5.93
C GLU A 234 -9.53 -26.05 -6.58
N VAL A 235 -10.18 -24.93 -6.24
CA VAL A 235 -11.47 -24.54 -6.82
C VAL A 235 -11.34 -24.35 -8.33
N LEU A 236 -10.37 -23.55 -8.79
CA LEU A 236 -10.16 -23.30 -10.21
C LEU A 236 -9.77 -24.59 -10.96
N SER A 237 -8.91 -25.42 -10.37
CA SER A 237 -8.51 -26.71 -10.94
C SER A 237 -9.69 -27.67 -11.08
N SER A 238 -10.57 -27.73 -10.07
CA SER A 238 -11.80 -28.53 -10.11
C SER A 238 -12.76 -28.02 -11.18
N MET A 239 -12.91 -26.70 -11.34
CA MET A 239 -13.73 -26.10 -12.38
C MET A 239 -13.18 -26.45 -13.78
N LEU A 240 -11.88 -26.27 -13.99
CA LEU A 240 -11.19 -26.60 -15.24
C LEU A 240 -11.24 -28.09 -15.59
N SER A 241 -11.30 -28.96 -14.59
CA SER A 241 -11.37 -30.42 -14.79
C SER A 241 -12.77 -30.93 -15.09
N LYS A 242 -13.82 -30.19 -14.68
CA LYS A 242 -15.24 -30.53 -14.94
C LYS A 242 -15.73 -30.08 -16.32
N GLU A 243 -15.00 -29.18 -16.98
CA GLU A 243 -15.32 -28.65 -18.31
C GLU A 243 -14.92 -29.65 -19.41
N THR A 244 -15.57 -30.82 -19.48
CA THR A 244 -15.27 -31.86 -20.48
C THR A 244 -15.97 -31.64 -21.83
N GLN A 245 -16.58 -30.47 -22.06
CA GLN A 245 -17.26 -30.16 -23.31
C GLN A 245 -17.00 -28.72 -23.76
N PRO A 246 -16.73 -28.48 -25.06
CA PRO A 246 -16.43 -27.17 -25.59
C PRO A 246 -17.72 -26.38 -25.76
N LYS A 247 -18.19 -25.72 -24.70
CA LYS A 247 -19.20 -24.66 -24.81
C LYS A 247 -18.71 -23.40 -24.11
N PRO A 248 -18.92 -22.22 -24.73
CA PRO A 248 -18.31 -20.97 -24.30
C PRO A 248 -19.22 -20.33 -23.25
N THR A 249 -19.33 -20.96 -22.09
CA THR A 249 -19.75 -20.20 -20.92
C THR A 249 -18.47 -19.65 -20.33
N LYS A 250 -18.14 -18.41 -20.74
CA LYS A 250 -17.39 -17.48 -19.91
C LYS A 250 -18.15 -17.36 -18.59
N ASP A 251 -17.97 -18.34 -17.74
CA ASP A 251 -18.55 -18.31 -16.41
C ASP A 251 -17.78 -17.21 -15.70
N LYS A 252 -18.50 -16.13 -15.37
CA LYS A 252 -17.96 -15.00 -14.63
C LYS A 252 -17.28 -15.47 -13.35
N LEU A 253 -17.71 -16.61 -12.81
CA LEU A 253 -17.08 -17.26 -11.68
C LEU A 253 -15.68 -17.79 -12.03
N THR A 254 -15.49 -18.48 -13.17
CA THR A 254 -14.16 -18.98 -13.58
C THR A 254 -13.20 -17.84 -13.93
N GLU A 255 -13.69 -16.79 -14.61
CA GLU A 255 -12.89 -15.58 -14.88
C GLU A 255 -12.50 -14.87 -13.57
N SER A 256 -13.44 -14.77 -12.60
CA SER A 256 -13.15 -14.20 -11.29
C SER A 256 -12.17 -15.04 -10.47
N MET A 257 -12.26 -16.37 -10.55
CA MET A 257 -11.32 -17.26 -9.85
C MET A 257 -9.93 -17.23 -10.48
N LEU A 258 -9.83 -17.08 -11.80
CA LEU A 258 -8.56 -16.84 -12.48
C LEU A 258 -7.90 -15.54 -12.01
N GLU A 259 -8.67 -14.45 -11.90
CA GLU A 259 -8.15 -13.18 -11.39
C GLU A 259 -7.66 -13.34 -9.96
N MET A 260 -8.40 -14.06 -9.11
CA MET A 260 -7.93 -14.38 -7.75
C MET A 260 -6.65 -15.20 -7.72
N CYS A 261 -6.45 -16.14 -8.65
CA CYS A 261 -5.20 -16.88 -8.78
C CYS A 261 -4.04 -15.98 -9.25
N LYS A 262 -4.29 -15.06 -10.20
CA LYS A 262 -3.28 -14.08 -10.67
C LYS A 262 -2.88 -13.11 -9.56
N GLN A 263 -3.85 -12.60 -8.81
CA GLN A 263 -3.57 -11.75 -7.63
C GLN A 263 -2.80 -12.53 -6.56
N SER A 264 -3.19 -13.78 -6.29
CA SER A 264 -2.46 -14.65 -5.35
C SER A 264 -1.01 -14.87 -5.81
N GLN A 265 -0.78 -15.10 -7.10
CA GLN A 265 0.54 -15.30 -7.69
C GLN A 265 1.47 -14.11 -7.45
N LEU A 266 0.98 -12.87 -7.61
CA LEU A 266 1.76 -11.67 -7.31
C LEU A 266 2.19 -11.62 -5.84
N VAL A 267 1.30 -11.99 -4.92
CA VAL A 267 1.62 -12.00 -3.49
C VAL A 267 2.59 -13.13 -3.14
N ILE A 268 2.46 -14.32 -3.75
CA ILE A 268 3.40 -15.43 -3.54
C ILE A 268 4.80 -15.08 -4.05
N LEU A 269 4.93 -14.47 -5.25
CA LEU A 269 6.22 -14.00 -5.77
C LEU A 269 6.87 -12.99 -4.82
N MET A 270 6.07 -12.11 -4.22
CA MET A 270 6.58 -11.16 -3.23
C MET A 270 7.02 -11.83 -1.92
N ILE A 271 6.35 -12.92 -1.50
CA ILE A 271 6.80 -13.73 -0.36
C ILE A 271 8.12 -14.44 -0.68
N ILE A 272 8.31 -14.93 -1.91
CA ILE A 272 9.57 -15.54 -2.37
C ILE A 272 10.70 -14.51 -2.30
N GLU A 273 10.49 -13.31 -2.83
CA GLU A 273 11.51 -12.24 -2.87
C GLU A 273 11.90 -11.73 -1.47
N SER A 274 10.97 -11.77 -0.51
CA SER A 274 11.18 -11.23 0.83
C SER A 274 11.60 -12.27 1.88
N THR A 275 11.45 -13.57 1.60
CA THR A 275 11.81 -14.63 2.54
C THR A 275 13.29 -14.98 2.38
N THR A 276 14.10 -14.60 3.37
CA THR A 276 15.57 -14.81 3.36
C THR A 276 16.08 -15.68 4.51
N ASP A 277 15.25 -15.90 5.54
CA ASP A 277 15.62 -16.51 6.82
C ASP A 277 14.93 -17.85 7.11
N ASN A 278 14.03 -18.30 6.23
CA ASN A 278 13.24 -19.51 6.42
C ASN A 278 13.07 -20.33 5.13
N ASP A 279 13.98 -21.28 4.93
CA ASP A 279 14.00 -22.17 3.76
C ASP A 279 12.71 -22.99 3.59
N GLY A 280 12.03 -23.34 4.69
CA GLY A 280 10.78 -24.11 4.64
C GLY A 280 9.64 -23.30 4.01
N ILE A 281 9.51 -22.03 4.41
CA ILE A 281 8.52 -21.10 3.82
C ILE A 281 8.87 -20.76 2.38
N LEU A 282 10.16 -20.57 2.09
CA LEU A 282 10.63 -20.30 0.73
C LEU A 282 10.30 -21.48 -0.21
N PHE A 283 10.59 -22.71 0.22
CA PHE A 283 10.26 -23.93 -0.53
C PHE A 283 8.75 -24.04 -0.77
N GLU A 284 7.94 -23.81 0.26
CA GLU A 284 6.49 -23.86 0.18
C GLU A 284 5.92 -22.81 -0.79
N ALA A 285 6.46 -21.58 -0.75
CA ALA A 285 6.07 -20.49 -1.64
C ALA A 285 6.45 -20.78 -3.11
N LEU A 286 7.65 -21.28 -3.35
CA LEU A 286 8.11 -21.66 -4.69
C LEU A 286 7.24 -22.75 -5.30
N ASN A 287 6.96 -23.82 -4.53
CA ASN A 287 6.07 -24.89 -4.99
C ASN A 287 4.67 -24.36 -5.32
N LEU A 288 4.12 -23.50 -4.47
CA LEU A 288 2.78 -22.92 -4.67
C LEU A 288 2.73 -21.97 -5.89
N ASN A 289 3.81 -21.25 -6.17
CA ASN A 289 3.94 -20.44 -7.38
C ASN A 289 3.94 -21.30 -8.65
N ASP A 290 4.67 -22.41 -8.65
CA ASP A 290 4.72 -23.33 -9.78
C ASP A 290 3.34 -23.94 -10.06
N GLU A 291 2.62 -24.34 -9.02
CA GLU A 291 1.24 -24.83 -9.13
C GLU A 291 0.29 -23.76 -9.69
N LEU A 292 0.38 -22.52 -9.20
CA LEU A 292 -0.42 -21.39 -9.73
C LEU A 292 -0.13 -21.12 -11.20
N GLN A 293 1.15 -21.09 -11.60
CA GLN A 293 1.55 -20.92 -12.99
C GLN A 293 0.95 -22.02 -13.86
N GLN A 294 1.03 -23.28 -13.43
CA GLN A 294 0.48 -24.40 -14.19
C GLN A 294 -1.03 -24.27 -14.44
N VAL A 295 -1.80 -23.90 -13.41
CA VAL A 295 -3.27 -23.77 -13.51
C VAL A 295 -3.66 -22.56 -14.36
N ILE A 296 -2.95 -21.44 -14.22
CA ILE A 296 -3.19 -20.23 -15.02
C ILE A 296 -2.89 -20.50 -16.50
N SER A 297 -1.75 -21.12 -16.83
CA SER A 297 -1.40 -21.47 -18.22
C SER A 297 -2.44 -22.41 -18.83
N LYS A 298 -2.90 -23.43 -18.09
CA LYS A 298 -3.93 -24.35 -18.54
C LYS A 298 -5.25 -23.65 -18.87
N PHE A 299 -5.64 -22.64 -18.09
CA PHE A 299 -6.83 -21.83 -18.39
C PHE A 299 -6.64 -21.00 -19.68
N GLU A 300 -5.49 -20.36 -19.83
CA GLU A 300 -5.19 -19.52 -21.01
C GLU A 300 -5.14 -20.33 -22.31
N GLU A 301 -4.63 -21.57 -22.25
CA GLU A 301 -4.68 -22.53 -23.37
C GLU A 301 -6.11 -22.90 -23.78
N LEU A 302 -7.01 -23.11 -22.81
CA LEU A 302 -8.43 -23.41 -23.05
C LEU A 302 -9.18 -22.20 -23.64
N GLU A 303 -8.85 -20.98 -23.18
CA GLU A 303 -9.35 -19.72 -23.73
C GLU A 303 -8.88 -19.51 -25.19
N ALA A 304 -7.60 -19.79 -25.47
CA ALA A 304 -7.03 -19.70 -26.82
C ALA A 304 -7.63 -20.74 -27.77
N GLY A 305 -7.82 -21.97 -27.30
CA GLY A 305 -8.49 -23.05 -28.04
C GLY A 305 -9.93 -22.69 -28.42
N SER A 306 -10.66 -22.00 -27.53
CA SER A 306 -12.06 -21.59 -27.75
C SER A 306 -12.20 -20.47 -28.79
N LYS A 307 -11.24 -19.54 -28.90
CA LYS A 307 -11.26 -18.45 -29.90
C LYS A 307 -10.97 -18.93 -31.33
N SER A 308 -10.30 -20.08 -31.49
CA SER A 308 -9.96 -20.67 -32.79
C SER A 308 -11.12 -21.43 -33.49
N ARG A 309 -12.24 -21.70 -32.80
CA ARG A 309 -13.35 -22.53 -33.30
C ARG A 309 -14.47 -21.72 -34.00
N THR A 310 -14.42 -20.39 -33.99
CA THR A 310 -15.44 -19.54 -34.64
C THR A 310 -14.99 -19.11 -36.04
N GLN A 311 -14.86 -20.07 -36.96
CA GLN A 311 -15.02 -19.81 -38.39
C GLN A 311 -16.29 -20.53 -38.88
N PRO A 312 -17.22 -19.83 -39.57
CA PRO A 312 -18.44 -20.44 -40.04
C PRO A 312 -18.16 -21.36 -41.23
N LYS A 313 -18.38 -22.67 -41.05
CA LYS A 313 -18.65 -23.58 -42.17
C LYS A 313 -20.08 -23.36 -42.64
N GLY A 314 -20.24 -22.77 -43.82
CA GLY A 314 -21.49 -22.77 -44.61
C GLY A 314 -21.20 -23.30 -46.01
N ASN A 315 -21.73 -24.48 -46.34
CA ASN A 315 -21.45 -25.24 -47.56
C ASN A 315 -22.50 -24.97 -48.68
N SER A 316 -22.00 -24.71 -49.89
CA SER A 316 -22.34 -25.36 -51.18
C SER A 316 -23.48 -24.89 -52.14
N ARG A 317 -23.10 -24.92 -53.45
CA ARG A 317 -23.86 -25.01 -54.75
C ARG A 317 -24.20 -23.66 -55.43
N THR A 318 -24.02 -23.41 -56.75
CA THR A 318 -23.82 -24.21 -57.97
C THR A 318 -23.45 -23.29 -59.17
N LYS A 319 -22.62 -23.78 -60.13
CA LYS A 319 -22.50 -23.44 -61.59
C LYS A 319 -22.19 -21.95 -61.96
N THR A 320 -21.31 -21.58 -62.90
CA THR A 320 -21.15 -22.02 -64.30
C THR A 320 -19.87 -21.39 -64.91
N SER A 321 -19.16 -22.16 -65.75
CA SER A 321 -18.43 -21.78 -66.98
C SER A 321 -17.41 -20.61 -67.02
N THR A 322 -16.19 -20.98 -67.46
CA THR A 322 -15.40 -20.37 -68.57
C THR A 322 -13.97 -19.97 -68.17
N SER A 323 -13.01 -20.79 -68.62
CA SER A 323 -11.55 -20.56 -68.68
C SER A 323 -11.19 -19.50 -69.75
N PRO A 324 -9.89 -19.29 -70.10
CA PRO A 324 -8.69 -18.99 -69.30
C PRO A 324 -7.94 -17.75 -69.88
N SER A 325 -6.81 -17.31 -69.29
CA SER A 325 -5.61 -16.84 -70.03
C SER A 325 -4.47 -16.39 -69.09
N ILE A 326 -3.32 -17.09 -69.12
CA ILE A 326 -2.01 -16.70 -69.72
C ILE A 326 -1.07 -16.10 -68.64
N ASN A 327 -0.09 -16.87 -68.13
CA ASN A 327 1.33 -16.96 -68.55
C ASN A 327 2.06 -15.61 -68.39
N ASN A 328 3.15 -15.45 -67.66
CA ASN A 328 4.50 -16.06 -67.75
C ASN A 328 5.32 -15.39 -66.59
N GLU A 329 6.48 -15.81 -66.09
CA GLU A 329 7.51 -16.76 -66.49
C GLU A 329 8.47 -17.01 -65.31
N ARG A 330 9.02 -18.24 -65.27
CA ARG A 330 10.37 -18.71 -64.85
C ARG A 330 11.31 -17.72 -64.13
N LYS A 331 12.12 -18.13 -63.16
CA LYS A 331 13.23 -19.14 -63.25
C LYS A 331 13.87 -19.14 -61.83
N MET A 332 14.25 -20.24 -61.17
CA MET A 332 15.48 -21.02 -61.38
C MET A 332 15.58 -22.15 -60.32
N SER A 333 16.06 -23.33 -60.78
CA SER A 333 16.88 -24.36 -60.10
C SER A 333 16.53 -24.76 -58.66
N ALA A 334 15.99 -25.95 -58.38
CA ALA A 334 16.65 -27.26 -58.42
C ALA A 334 17.96 -27.36 -57.61
N SER A 335 17.92 -27.98 -56.43
CA SER A 335 18.58 -29.27 -56.20
C SER A 335 18.05 -29.89 -54.91
N ALA A 336 17.73 -31.18 -55.02
CA ALA A 336 17.21 -32.00 -53.95
C ALA A 336 18.31 -32.43 -52.97
N ASN A 337 17.82 -32.75 -51.77
CA ASN A 337 18.29 -33.73 -50.77
C ASN A 337 19.20 -34.82 -51.37
N ASP A 338 20.16 -35.38 -50.65
CA ASP A 338 19.93 -36.34 -49.57
C ASP A 338 21.29 -36.94 -49.18
N ALA A 339 21.31 -37.43 -47.94
CA ALA A 339 22.00 -38.63 -47.46
C ALA A 339 23.54 -38.72 -47.38
N GLU A 340 23.92 -39.13 -46.16
CA GLU A 340 24.87 -40.20 -45.81
C GLU A 340 26.38 -39.93 -45.68
N SER A 341 26.85 -40.34 -44.49
CA SER A 341 28.12 -41.04 -44.22
C SER A 341 29.38 -40.20 -43.97
N CYS A 342 29.62 -39.85 -42.70
CA CYS A 342 30.72 -40.34 -41.84
C CYS A 342 30.85 -39.47 -40.58
#